data_AF-A0A7W3VKQ2-F1
#
_entry.id   AF-A0A7W3VKQ2-F1
#
_cell.length_a   1.000
_cell.length_b   1.000
_cell.length_c   1.000
_cell.angle_alpha   90.00
_cell.angle_beta   90.00
_cell.angle_gamma   90.00
#
_symmetry.space_group_name_H-M   'P 1'
#
loop_
_entity.id
_entity.type
_entity.pdbx_description
1 polymer ?
#
loop_
_entity_poly.entity_id
_entity_poly.type
_entity_poly.pdbx_seq_one_letter_code
_entity_poly.pdbx_strand_id
1 'polypeptide(L)'
;MKYTNEEILVKAIKILKSLNPDFFKESDIESISFSNKDVEKSISGENIDTWTVIIKESIFDTSEFLVISDETGEPLYYQNFNMIISEIEKKSEGDYQIKNLY
;
A
#
# COMPACT_ATOMS: atom_id res chain seq x y z
N MET A 1 -1.55 6.19 -15.49
CA MET A 1 -0.60 5.06 -15.43
C MET A 1 0.80 5.51 -15.82
N LYS A 2 1.57 5.95 -14.83
CA LYS A 2 2.99 6.35 -14.97
C LYS A 2 3.94 5.22 -14.57
N TYR A 3 3.49 4.33 -13.70
CA TYR A 3 4.24 3.15 -13.28
C TYR A 3 3.72 1.89 -13.95
N THR A 4 4.52 0.84 -13.97
CA THR A 4 4.13 -0.51 -14.38
C THR A 4 3.83 -1.38 -13.16
N ASN A 5 3.15 -2.52 -13.39
CA ASN A 5 2.94 -3.53 -12.35
C ASN A 5 4.25 -3.97 -11.68
N GLU A 6 5.32 -4.17 -12.45
CA GLU A 6 6.61 -4.63 -11.94
C GLU A 6 7.27 -3.57 -11.05
N GLU A 7 7.23 -2.29 -11.45
CA GLU A 7 7.75 -1.18 -10.64
C GLU A 7 6.97 -1.00 -9.34
N ILE A 8 5.65 -1.15 -9.40
CA ILE A 8 4.79 -1.08 -8.21
C ILE A 8 5.01 -2.28 -7.29
N LEU A 9 5.21 -3.48 -7.84
CA LEU A 9 5.54 -4.66 -7.04
C LEU A 9 6.84 -4.45 -6.24
N VAL A 10 7.90 -3.97 -6.89
CA VAL A 10 9.19 -3.69 -6.24
C VAL A 10 9.02 -2.64 -5.12
N LYS A 11 8.24 -1.58 -5.38
CA LYS A 11 7.93 -0.55 -4.38
C LYS A 11 7.11 -1.10 -3.22
N ALA A 12 6.06 -1.87 -3.51
CA ALA A 12 5.19 -2.48 -2.52
C ALA A 12 5.95 -3.39 -1.56
N ILE A 13 6.82 -4.26 -2.10
CA ILE A 13 7.68 -5.14 -1.29
C ILE A 13 8.55 -4.31 -0.34
N LYS A 14 9.16 -3.23 -0.82
CA LYS A 14 9.98 -2.35 0.04
C LYS A 14 9.15 -1.71 1.16
N ILE A 15 7.97 -1.19 0.82
CA ILE A 15 7.07 -0.55 1.79
C ILE A 15 6.64 -1.56 2.84
N LEU A 16 6.14 -2.73 2.44
CA LEU A 16 5.61 -3.76 3.34
C LEU A 16 6.68 -4.37 4.24
N LYS A 17 7.89 -4.61 3.72
CA LYS A 17 9.04 -5.00 4.56
C LYS A 17 9.42 -3.92 5.58
N SER A 18 9.21 -2.65 5.27
CA SER A 18 9.45 -1.57 6.25
C SER A 18 8.37 -1.52 7.33
N LEU A 19 7.11 -1.73 6.95
CA LEU A 19 5.98 -1.70 7.87
C LEU A 19 5.94 -2.93 8.79
N ASN A 20 6.33 -4.10 8.27
CA ASN A 20 6.23 -5.36 8.98
C ASN A 20 7.37 -6.33 8.60
N PRO A 21 8.62 -6.05 9.02
CA PRO A 21 9.81 -6.78 8.58
C PRO A 21 9.81 -8.27 8.98
N ASP A 22 9.19 -8.61 10.11
CA ASP A 22 9.26 -9.96 10.67
C ASP A 22 8.18 -10.91 10.12
N PHE A 23 7.06 -10.36 9.65
CA PHE A 23 5.88 -11.17 9.28
C PHE A 23 5.53 -11.13 7.80
N PHE A 24 5.88 -10.05 7.07
CA PHE A 24 5.56 -9.96 5.65
C PHE A 24 6.43 -10.90 4.79
N LYS A 25 5.78 -11.69 3.93
CA LYS A 25 6.43 -12.46 2.87
C LYS A 25 5.98 -11.94 1.52
N GLU A 26 6.88 -11.93 0.54
CA GLU A 26 6.54 -11.50 -0.82
C GLU A 26 5.42 -12.37 -1.45
N SER A 27 5.30 -13.64 -1.03
CA SER A 27 4.21 -14.54 -1.41
C SER A 27 2.84 -14.12 -0.88
N ASP A 28 2.77 -13.20 0.08
CA ASP A 28 1.52 -12.70 0.63
C ASP A 28 0.90 -11.64 -0.29
N ILE A 29 1.62 -11.12 -1.29
CA ILE A 29 1.01 -10.27 -2.33
C ILE A 29 0.24 -11.15 -3.30
N GLU A 30 -1.09 -11.05 -3.26
CA GLU A 30 -1.98 -11.81 -4.13
C GLU A 30 -2.11 -11.16 -5.51
N SER A 31 -2.31 -9.84 -5.56
CA SER A 31 -2.48 -9.12 -6.82
C SER A 31 -2.22 -7.62 -6.69
N ILE A 32 -2.03 -6.98 -7.85
CA ILE A 32 -1.87 -5.52 -7.99
C ILE A 32 -2.89 -5.06 -9.03
N SER A 33 -3.67 -4.03 -8.68
CA SER A 33 -4.68 -3.45 -9.55
C SER A 33 -4.50 -1.94 -9.67
N PHE A 34 -4.61 -1.44 -10.89
CA PHE A 34 -4.62 -0.01 -11.19
C PHE A 34 -6.06 0.52 -11.22
N SER A 35 -6.30 1.66 -10.58
CA SER A 35 -7.55 2.41 -10.66
C SER A 35 -7.29 3.81 -11.22
N ASN A 36 -8.04 4.19 -12.25
CA ASN A 36 -8.09 5.59 -12.68
C ASN A 36 -9.06 6.36 -11.78
N LYS A 37 -8.67 7.57 -11.36
CA LYS A 37 -9.61 8.53 -10.75
C LYS A 37 -10.37 7.96 -9.54
N ASP A 38 -9.64 7.36 -8.60
CA ASP A 38 -10.21 6.65 -7.46
C ASP A 38 -10.31 7.57 -6.23
N VAL A 39 -11.42 8.32 -6.12
CA VAL A 39 -11.66 9.27 -5.03
C VAL A 39 -11.73 8.55 -3.67
N GLU A 40 -12.33 7.36 -3.64
CA GLU A 40 -12.56 6.58 -2.40
C GLU A 40 -11.27 6.07 -1.78
N LYS A 41 -10.21 5.93 -2.59
CA LYS A 41 -8.87 5.47 -2.16
C LYS A 41 -7.85 6.59 -2.02
N SER A 42 -8.30 7.84 -1.94
CA SER A 42 -7.44 8.96 -1.53
C SER A 42 -7.84 9.42 -0.14
N ILE A 43 -6.88 9.56 0.77
CA ILE A 43 -7.16 10.13 2.10
C ILE A 43 -7.49 11.63 1.97
N SER A 44 -6.93 12.29 0.94
CA SER A 44 -7.15 13.71 0.65
C SER A 44 -8.53 14.01 0.04
N GLY A 45 -9.30 13.00 -0.39
CA GLY A 45 -10.55 13.19 -1.14
C GLY A 45 -10.33 13.72 -2.56
N GLU A 46 -9.10 13.65 -3.05
CA GLU A 46 -8.72 14.08 -4.39
C GLU A 46 -8.85 12.95 -5.40
N ASN A 47 -9.13 13.34 -6.64
CA ASN A 47 -9.35 12.39 -7.71
C ASN A 47 -8.01 11.98 -8.35
N ILE A 48 -7.32 11.03 -7.72
CA ILE A 48 -5.98 10.59 -8.12
C ILE A 48 -5.97 9.16 -8.66
N ASP A 49 -5.07 8.90 -9.60
CA ASP A 49 -4.81 7.56 -10.10
C ASP A 49 -4.02 6.78 -9.04
N THR A 50 -4.45 5.55 -8.74
CA THR A 50 -3.88 4.74 -7.65
C THR A 50 -3.60 3.32 -8.07
N TRP A 51 -2.66 2.72 -7.35
CA TRP A 51 -2.37 1.30 -7.36
C TRP A 51 -2.83 0.70 -6.04
N THR A 52 -3.60 -0.38 -6.11
CA THR A 52 -3.99 -1.17 -4.94
C THR A 52 -3.23 -2.50 -4.97
N VAL A 53 -2.45 -2.74 -3.93
CA VAL A 53 -1.77 -4.01 -3.68
C VAL A 53 -2.61 -4.79 -2.70
N ILE A 54 -3.11 -5.95 -3.12
CA ILE A 54 -3.91 -6.84 -2.30
C ILE A 54 -2.96 -7.83 -1.63
N ILE A 55 -2.95 -7.82 -0.30
CA ILE A 55 -2.11 -8.66 0.54
C ILE A 55 -3.03 -9.66 1.21
N LYS A 56 -2.72 -10.94 1.09
CA LYS A 56 -3.54 -12.03 1.59
C LYS A 56 -2.76 -12.80 2.64
N GLU A 57 -3.17 -12.67 3.89
CA GLU A 57 -2.55 -13.43 4.96
C GLU A 57 -3.03 -14.88 4.88
N SER A 58 -2.10 -15.79 4.62
CA SER A 58 -2.40 -17.21 4.37
C SER A 58 -3.09 -17.92 5.55
N ILE A 59 -2.97 -17.39 6.78
CA ILE A 59 -3.47 -18.04 7.98
C ILE A 59 -4.94 -17.70 8.25
N PHE A 60 -5.36 -16.46 7.98
CA PHE A 60 -6.68 -15.96 8.34
C PHE A 60 -7.62 -15.73 7.15
N ASP A 61 -7.16 -15.99 5.92
CA ASP A 61 -7.89 -15.71 4.66
C ASP A 61 -8.40 -14.26 4.61
N THR A 62 -7.69 -13.35 5.28
CA THR A 62 -7.99 -11.94 5.36
C THR A 62 -7.20 -11.17 4.31
N SER A 63 -7.86 -10.19 3.70
CA SER A 63 -7.22 -9.27 2.77
C SER A 63 -6.90 -7.95 3.45
N GLU A 64 -5.70 -7.46 3.18
CA GLU A 64 -5.20 -6.15 3.55
C GLU A 64 -4.82 -5.40 2.27
N PHE A 65 -4.82 -4.07 2.32
CA PHE A 65 -4.63 -3.24 1.15
C PHE A 65 -3.58 -2.18 1.39
N LEU A 66 -2.56 -2.17 0.53
CA LEU A 66 -1.63 -1.05 0.41
C LEU A 66 -2.02 -0.24 -0.82
N VAL A 67 -2.32 1.05 -0.63
CA VAL A 67 -2.64 1.96 -1.74
C VAL A 67 -1.47 2.89 -2.01
N ILE A 68 -1.07 2.99 -3.27
CA ILE A 68 0.10 3.74 -3.75
C ILE A 68 -0.37 4.74 -4.81
N SER A 69 0.15 5.97 -4.78
CA SER A 69 -0.13 6.97 -5.81
C SER A 69 0.57 6.59 -7.12
N ASP A 70 -0.16 6.58 -8.24
CA ASP A 70 0.46 6.47 -9.57
C ASP A 70 1.24 7.74 -9.96
N GLU A 71 1.03 8.86 -9.27
CA GLU A 71 1.75 10.09 -9.59
C GLU A 71 3.17 10.09 -9.04
N THR A 72 3.34 9.64 -7.80
CA THR A 72 4.60 9.70 -7.06
C THR A 72 5.23 8.33 -6.83
N GLY A 73 4.45 7.26 -6.94
CA GLY A 73 4.87 5.92 -6.55
C GLY A 73 5.14 5.80 -5.05
N GLU A 74 4.57 6.68 -4.24
CA GLU A 74 4.65 6.69 -2.78
C GLU A 74 3.35 6.15 -2.17
N PRO A 75 3.41 5.48 -1.01
CA PRO A 75 2.23 4.98 -0.33
C PRO A 75 1.32 6.11 0.13
N LEU A 76 0.02 5.90 0.00
CA LEU A 76 -1.02 6.76 0.54
C LEU A 76 -1.44 6.23 1.91
N TYR A 77 -1.91 4.98 1.97
CA TYR A 77 -2.31 4.33 3.21
C TYR A 77 -2.18 2.82 3.16
N TYR A 78 -2.24 2.25 4.37
CA TYR A 78 -2.47 0.84 4.63
C TYR A 78 -3.87 0.64 5.21
N GLN A 79 -4.61 -0.35 4.74
CA GLN A 79 -5.86 -0.79 5.35
C GLN A 79 -5.71 -2.24 5.80
N ASN A 80 -5.82 -2.48 7.11
CA ASN A 80 -5.70 -3.81 7.67
C ASN A 80 -7.02 -4.60 7.60
N PHE A 81 -6.97 -5.87 7.99
CA PHE A 81 -8.15 -6.75 7.98
C PHE A 81 -9.31 -6.29 8.89
N ASN A 82 -9.05 -5.42 9.88
CA ASN A 82 -10.07 -4.80 10.73
C ASN A 82 -10.70 -3.55 10.09
N MET A 83 -10.43 -3.28 8.82
CA MET A 83 -10.84 -2.08 8.09
C MET A 83 -10.29 -0.77 8.69
N ILE A 84 -9.22 -0.84 9.47
CA ILE A 84 -8.54 0.35 10.00
C ILE A 84 -7.61 0.88 8.92
N ILE A 85 -7.86 2.13 8.49
CA ILE A 85 -7.01 2.87 7.57
C ILE A 85 -5.93 3.58 8.37
N SER A 86 -4.69 3.44 7.93
CA SER A 86 -3.50 4.01 8.54
C SER A 86 -2.69 4.76 7.50
N GLU A 87 -2.44 6.05 7.75
CA GLU A 87 -1.51 6.84 6.93
C GLU A 87 -0.10 6.24 7.00
N ILE A 88 0.62 6.25 5.89
CA ILE A 88 2.02 5.82 5.83
C ILE A 88 2.88 7.05 5.63
N GLU A 89 3.91 7.20 6.47
CA GLU A 89 4.90 8.26 6.30
C GLU A 89 6.25 7.70 5.84
N LYS A 90 6.87 8.42 4.91
CA LYS A 90 8.21 8.14 4.41
C LYS A 90 9.25 8.80 5.33
N LYS A 91 10.25 8.03 5.77
CA LYS A 91 11.41 8.51 6.52
C LYS A 91 12.51 9.03 5.61
N SER A 92 13.50 9.67 6.21
CA SER A 92 14.66 10.30 5.56
C SER A 92 15.52 9.36 4.69
N GLU A 93 15.39 8.04 4.83
CA GLU A 93 16.17 7.04 4.09
C GLU A 93 15.32 6.20 3.11
N GLY A 94 14.05 6.60 2.90
CA GLY A 94 13.12 5.87 2.03
C GLY A 94 12.59 4.57 2.63
N ASP A 95 12.68 4.45 3.95
CA ASP A 95 11.89 3.53 4.77
C ASP A 95 10.52 4.13 5.08
N TYR A 96 9.58 3.29 5.49
CA TYR A 96 8.19 3.66 5.72
C TYR A 96 7.72 3.21 7.11
N GLN A 97 6.86 4.00 7.74
CA GLN A 97 6.18 3.59 8.97
C GLN A 97 4.70 4.03 8.98
N ILE A 98 3.89 3.33 9.76
CA ILE A 98 2.52 3.77 10.05
C ILE A 98 2.60 5.04 10.88
N LYS A 99 1.90 6.09 10.43
CA LYS A 99 1.73 7.32 11.16
C LYS A 99 0.68 7.10 12.24
N ASN A 100 1.12 6.97 13.49
CA ASN A 100 0.20 6.83 14.62
C ASN A 100 -0.59 8.13 14.80
N LEU A 101 -1.92 8.05 14.67
CA LEU A 101 -2.83 9.10 15.10
C LEU A 101 -3.04 8.93 16.62
N TYR A 102 -2.48 9.85 17.40
CA TYR A 102 -2.65 9.93 18.85
C TYR A 102 -4.09 10.25 19.25
#